data_AF-A0A7I4YBP2-F1
#
_entry.id   AF-A0A7I4YBP2-F1
#
_cell.length_a   1.000
_cell.length_b   1.000
_cell.length_c   1.000
_cell.angle_alpha   90.00
_cell.angle_beta   90.00
_cell.angle_gamma   90.00
#
_symmetry.space_group_name_H-M   'P 1'
#
loop_
_entity.id
_entity.type
_entity.pdbx_description
1 polymer ?
#
loop_
_entity_poly.entity_id
_entity_poly.type
_entity_poly.pdbx_seq_one_letter_code
_entity_poly.pdbx_strand_id
1 'polypeptide(L)'
;MSLKELRCNATASAGADSQGPETRWSCCKSRDIGLGFEAVLCGRPKTTNGVGIIVPERFRDSIVSVERFDDRLMKIVVVIERQKYHLFSAYAPQTRCSEQTKDMFWNLLDEKTAEVPLQEAIVVAGDLNGHVGATKDGYSCHGGFGYGSRNADGERILEYADSHNLAIVNTRFRKRDSHLITFYSGENRTQIDFVLVMHRDQGLVTDAKTVPYKRSQPNIDH
;
A
#
# COMPACT_ATOMS: atom_id res chain seq x y z
N MET A 1 -21.25 4.13 1.73
CA MET A 1 -20.61 3.97 3.05
C MET A 1 -19.12 4.25 2.90
N SER A 2 -18.52 5.15 3.69
CA SER A 2 -17.17 5.61 3.38
C SER A 2 -16.10 4.84 4.14
N LEU A 3 -15.21 4.17 3.41
CA LEU A 3 -13.90 3.66 3.85
C LEU A 3 -12.95 4.82 4.24
N LYS A 4 -13.46 5.87 4.91
CA LYS A 4 -12.73 7.12 5.22
C LYS A 4 -11.55 6.93 6.16
N GLU A 5 -11.44 5.79 6.83
CA GLU A 5 -10.49 5.58 7.93
C GLU A 5 -9.62 4.34 7.78
N LEU A 6 -9.75 3.59 6.68
CA LEU A 6 -8.85 2.48 6.46
C LEU A 6 -7.48 3.01 6.03
N ARG A 7 -6.48 2.82 6.90
CA ARG A 7 -5.09 3.19 6.63
C ARG A 7 -4.26 1.92 6.48
N CYS A 8 -3.85 1.64 5.24
CA CYS A 8 -2.80 0.66 4.98
C CYS A 8 -1.48 1.44 4.91
N ASN A 9 -0.54 1.12 5.80
CA ASN A 9 0.82 1.64 5.74
C ASN A 9 1.75 0.48 5.38
N ALA A 10 2.47 0.60 4.27
CA ALA A 10 3.70 -0.15 4.07
C ALA A 10 4.83 0.68 4.68
N THR A 11 5.66 0.11 5.56
CA THR A 11 6.80 0.81 6.16
C THR A 11 8.06 -0.02 5.93
N ALA A 12 9.02 0.52 5.18
CA ALA A 12 10.39 0.04 5.18
C ALA A 12 11.12 0.65 6.39
N SER A 13 11.63 -0.17 7.31
CA SER A 13 12.54 0.34 8.35
C SER A 13 13.98 0.17 7.89
N ALA A 14 14.65 1.25 7.47
CA ALA A 14 16.09 1.22 7.25
C ALA A 14 16.80 0.97 8.59
N GLY A 15 17.69 -0.03 8.62
CA GLY A 15 18.45 -0.39 9.82
C GLY A 15 19.43 0.72 10.23
N ALA A 16 19.47 1.02 11.52
CA ALA A 16 20.63 1.59 12.18
C ALA A 16 20.78 0.92 13.55
N ASP A 17 21.97 0.39 13.82
CA ASP A 17 22.38 -0.02 15.14
C ASP A 17 22.48 1.21 16.05
N SER A 18 21.54 1.41 16.99
CA SER A 18 21.84 2.17 18.19
C SER A 18 20.99 1.74 19.39
N GLN A 19 21.64 1.36 20.49
CA GLN A 19 20.96 0.97 21.72
C GLN A 19 20.08 2.14 22.25
N GLY A 20 18.77 2.03 22.02
CA GLY A 20 17.67 2.86 22.55
C GLY A 20 16.37 2.07 22.44
N PRO A 21 15.18 2.58 22.84
CA PRO A 21 13.91 1.88 22.69
C PRO A 21 13.48 1.87 21.21
N GLU A 22 14.33 1.26 20.39
CA GLU A 22 14.18 1.08 18.96
C GLU A 22 13.22 -0.06 18.72
N THR A 23 12.17 0.26 17.98
CA THR A 23 11.14 -0.62 17.48
C THR A 23 11.71 -1.75 16.62
N ARG A 24 12.26 -2.76 17.28
CA ARG A 24 12.56 -4.08 16.70
C ARG A 24 11.27 -4.88 16.63
N TRP A 25 10.55 -4.81 15.52
CA TRP A 25 9.31 -5.56 15.37
C TRP A 25 9.61 -6.99 14.89
N SER A 26 9.81 -7.88 15.86
CA SER A 26 9.81 -9.32 15.64
C SER A 26 8.41 -9.90 15.85
N CYS A 27 7.95 -10.65 14.84
CA CYS A 27 6.81 -11.57 14.83
C CYS A 27 5.41 -11.02 14.47
N CYS A 28 4.64 -11.89 13.80
CA CYS A 28 3.22 -11.77 13.50
C CYS A 28 2.44 -11.55 14.81
N LYS A 29 2.01 -10.32 15.09
CA LYS A 29 1.15 -9.99 16.24
C LYS A 29 -0.02 -9.13 15.76
N SER A 30 -1.19 -9.37 16.35
CA SER A 30 -2.22 -8.32 16.46
C SER A 30 -1.94 -7.58 17.75
N ARG A 31 -1.90 -6.25 17.73
CA ARG A 31 -1.73 -5.45 18.93
C ARG A 31 -2.66 -4.24 18.88
N ASP A 32 -3.39 -4.05 19.97
CA ASP A 32 -4.05 -2.78 20.25
C ASP A 32 -2.95 -1.72 20.41
N ILE A 33 -2.98 -0.69 19.56
CA ILE A 33 -2.00 0.40 19.58
C ILE A 33 -2.48 1.57 20.45
N GLY A 34 -3.62 1.43 21.13
CA GLY A 34 -4.32 2.51 21.82
C GLY A 34 -5.02 3.45 20.84
N LEU A 35 -5.82 4.39 21.37
CA LEU A 35 -6.59 5.38 20.61
C LEU A 35 -7.70 4.79 19.71
N GLY A 36 -8.14 3.55 19.98
CA GLY A 36 -9.23 2.91 19.24
C GLY A 36 -8.81 2.33 17.89
N PHE A 37 -7.59 1.79 17.79
CA PHE A 37 -7.08 1.14 16.58
C PHE A 37 -6.38 -0.18 16.90
N GLU A 38 -6.52 -1.16 16.00
CA GLU A 38 -5.82 -2.44 16.02
C GLU A 38 -4.86 -2.53 14.84
N ALA A 39 -3.59 -2.86 15.14
CA ALA A 39 -2.57 -3.06 14.12
C ALA A 39 -2.36 -4.57 13.87
N VAL A 40 -2.52 -4.97 12.62
CA VAL A 40 -2.19 -6.31 12.12
C VAL A 40 -0.88 -6.20 11.34
N LEU A 41 0.19 -6.77 11.89
CA LEU A 41 1.54 -6.62 11.33
C LEU A 41 2.10 -7.96 10.82
N CYS A 42 2.96 -7.88 9.80
CA CYS A 42 3.79 -8.96 9.28
C CYS A 42 5.20 -8.46 8.98
N GLY A 43 6.22 -9.16 9.49
CA GLY A 43 7.63 -8.88 9.21
C GLY A 43 8.52 -10.04 9.69
N ARG A 44 9.62 -10.30 8.99
CA ARG A 44 10.58 -11.35 9.39
C ARG A 44 11.58 -10.79 10.40
N PRO A 45 12.00 -11.59 11.41
CA PRO A 45 13.14 -11.22 12.25
C PRO A 45 14.39 -11.04 11.37
N LYS A 46 15.12 -9.93 11.55
CA LYS A 46 16.37 -9.58 10.84
C LYS A 46 16.23 -9.01 9.42
N THR A 47 15.02 -8.75 8.93
CA THR A 47 14.81 -7.99 7.68
C THR A 47 14.31 -6.58 7.98
N THR A 48 14.69 -5.64 7.13
CA THR A 48 14.16 -4.25 7.12
C THR A 48 12.79 -4.13 6.44
N ASN A 49 12.25 -5.25 5.94
CA ASN A 49 10.98 -5.31 5.24
C ASN A 49 9.85 -5.67 6.23
N GLY A 50 8.72 -4.98 6.11
CA GLY A 50 7.51 -5.29 6.84
C GLY A 50 6.28 -4.63 6.22
N VAL A 51 5.15 -5.32 6.32
CA VAL A 51 3.84 -4.84 5.89
C VAL A 51 2.87 -4.86 7.06
N GLY A 52 1.94 -3.92 7.06
CA GLY A 52 0.97 -3.78 8.13
C GLY A 52 -0.33 -3.19 7.64
N ILE A 53 -1.40 -3.51 8.38
CA ILE A 53 -2.72 -2.91 8.18
C ILE A 53 -3.21 -2.45 9.55
N ILE A 54 -3.62 -1.19 9.62
CA ILE A 54 -4.21 -0.61 10.83
C ILE A 54 -5.70 -0.43 10.59
N VAL A 55 -6.49 -1.04 11.46
CA VAL A 55 -7.93 -1.06 11.38
C VAL A 55 -8.50 -0.36 12.62
N PRO A 56 -9.53 0.50 12.49
CA PRO A 56 -10.23 1.03 13.66
C PRO A 56 -10.77 -0.10 14.56
N GLU A 57 -10.71 0.06 15.87
CA GLU A 57 -11.13 -0.95 16.87
C GLU A 57 -12.57 -1.41 16.65
N ARG A 58 -13.47 -0.52 16.19
CA ARG A 58 -14.85 -0.87 15.85
C ARG A 58 -14.99 -1.95 14.76
N PHE A 59 -13.93 -2.19 13.98
CA PHE A 59 -13.88 -3.21 12.94
C PHE A 59 -12.98 -4.40 13.33
N ARG A 60 -12.44 -4.44 14.56
CA ARG A 60 -11.67 -5.59 15.09
C ARG A 60 -12.42 -6.91 14.87
N ASP A 61 -13.66 -6.96 15.37
CA ASP A 61 -14.49 -8.17 15.29
C ASP A 61 -15.04 -8.42 13.88
N SER A 62 -14.84 -7.47 12.97
CA SER A 62 -15.21 -7.61 11.55
C SER A 62 -14.09 -8.27 10.72
N ILE A 63 -12.88 -8.43 11.28
CA ILE A 63 -11.78 -9.13 10.61
C ILE A 63 -12.04 -10.63 10.67
N VAL A 64 -12.23 -11.25 9.51
CA VAL A 64 -12.54 -12.70 9.40
C VAL A 64 -11.36 -13.53 8.91
N SER A 65 -10.34 -12.90 8.30
CA SER A 65 -9.12 -13.57 7.86
C SER A 65 -7.92 -12.63 7.94
N VAL A 66 -6.77 -13.19 8.28
CA VAL A 66 -5.46 -12.53 8.19
C VAL A 66 -4.51 -13.49 7.50
N GLU A 67 -4.11 -13.16 6.28
CA GLU A 67 -3.22 -13.94 5.45
C GLU A 67 -1.90 -13.20 5.29
N ARG A 68 -0.80 -13.85 5.66
CA ARG A 68 0.56 -13.31 5.57
C ARG A 68 1.32 -14.18 4.58
N PHE A 69 1.59 -13.66 3.39
CA PHE A 69 2.22 -14.46 2.34
C PHE A 69 3.74 -14.44 2.48
N ASP A 70 4.31 -13.25 2.71
CA ASP A 70 5.73 -13.06 3.02
C ASP A 70 5.97 -11.75 3.81
N ASP A 71 7.22 -11.25 3.82
CA ASP A 71 7.62 -10.00 4.48
C ASP A 71 7.24 -8.73 3.70
N ARG A 72 6.65 -8.87 2.51
CA ARG A 72 6.31 -7.81 1.55
C ARG A 72 4.85 -7.82 1.13
N LEU A 73 4.10 -8.88 1.40
CA LEU A 73 2.69 -8.98 1.05
C LEU A 73 1.88 -9.66 2.15
N MET A 74 0.81 -8.99 2.56
CA MET A 74 -0.23 -9.55 3.41
C MET A 74 -1.61 -9.06 2.98
N LYS A 75 -2.64 -9.78 3.43
CA LYS A 75 -4.03 -9.45 3.20
C LYS A 75 -4.82 -9.65 4.49
N ILE A 76 -5.79 -8.78 4.75
CA ILE A 76 -6.87 -9.08 5.69
C ILE A 76 -8.21 -9.08 4.96
N VAL A 77 -9.16 -9.84 5.48
CA VAL A 77 -10.54 -9.81 5.00
C VAL A 77 -11.41 -9.24 6.11
N VAL A 78 -12.13 -8.18 5.78
CA VAL A 78 -13.06 -7.50 6.69
C VAL A 78 -14.48 -7.62 6.14
N VAL A 79 -15.45 -7.99 6.99
CA VAL A 79 -16.86 -8.04 6.62
C VAL A 79 -17.57 -6.82 7.15
N ILE A 80 -18.09 -5.97 6.26
CA ILE A 80 -18.87 -4.78 6.61
C ILE A 80 -20.20 -4.88 5.88
N GLU A 81 -21.31 -4.82 6.62
CA GLU A 81 -22.67 -4.89 6.07
C GLU A 81 -22.91 -6.05 5.08
N ARG A 82 -22.38 -7.24 5.42
CA ARG A 82 -22.46 -8.47 4.60
C ARG A 82 -21.62 -8.44 3.32
N GLN A 83 -20.85 -7.38 3.07
CA GLN A 83 -19.87 -7.30 2.01
C GLN A 83 -18.48 -7.59 2.56
N LYS A 84 -17.70 -8.43 1.87
CA LYS A 84 -16.29 -8.68 2.20
C LYS A 84 -15.39 -7.70 1.45
N TYR A 85 -14.37 -7.22 2.16
CA TYR A 85 -13.31 -6.36 1.67
C TYR A 85 -11.97 -7.04 1.90
N HIS A 86 -11.26 -7.33 0.82
CA HIS A 86 -9.90 -7.84 0.80
C HIS A 86 -8.95 -6.67 0.73
N LEU A 87 -8.21 -6.48 1.82
CA LEU A 87 -7.30 -5.35 2.00
C LEU A 87 -5.88 -5.89 1.94
N PHE A 88 -5.20 -5.64 0.83
CA PHE A 88 -3.81 -6.00 0.63
C PHE A 88 -2.90 -4.85 1.10
N SER A 89 -1.87 -5.22 1.86
CA SER A 89 -0.73 -4.36 2.17
C SER A 89 0.49 -4.92 1.45
N ALA A 90 1.06 -4.11 0.57
CA ALA A 90 2.07 -4.55 -0.38
C ALA A 90 3.30 -3.64 -0.33
N TYR A 91 4.49 -4.22 -0.34
CA TYR A 91 5.77 -3.52 -0.38
C TYR A 91 6.66 -4.08 -1.49
N ALA A 92 6.58 -3.46 -2.67
CA ALA A 92 7.28 -3.93 -3.85
C ALA A 92 8.81 -3.83 -3.67
N PRO A 93 9.60 -4.70 -4.32
CA PRO A 93 11.05 -4.55 -4.38
C PRO A 93 11.46 -3.21 -4.99
N GLN A 94 12.58 -2.64 -4.51
CA GLN A 94 13.11 -1.39 -5.06
C GLN A 94 13.50 -1.56 -6.54
N THR A 95 13.51 -0.47 -7.30
CA THR A 95 13.89 -0.47 -8.73
C THR A 95 15.23 -1.12 -9.02
N ARG A 96 16.17 -1.11 -8.05
CA ARG A 96 17.52 -1.69 -8.18
C ARG A 96 17.59 -3.19 -7.87
N CYS A 97 16.52 -3.79 -7.36
CA CYS A 97 16.45 -5.24 -7.15
C CYS A 97 16.48 -5.98 -8.49
N SER A 98 16.89 -7.26 -8.47
CA SER A 98 16.87 -8.10 -9.67
C SER A 98 15.46 -8.28 -10.20
N GLU A 99 15.33 -8.41 -11.53
CA GLU A 99 14.04 -8.64 -12.19
C GLU A 99 13.36 -9.90 -11.65
N GLN A 100 14.13 -10.98 -11.37
CA GLN A 100 13.60 -12.18 -10.71
C GLN A 100 12.89 -11.87 -9.38
N THR A 101 13.45 -10.99 -8.55
CA THR A 101 12.83 -10.62 -7.26
C THR A 101 11.54 -9.84 -7.47
N LYS A 102 11.52 -8.96 -8.48
CA LYS A 102 10.32 -8.20 -8.85
C LYS A 102 9.23 -9.12 -9.38
N ASP A 103 9.57 -10.02 -10.30
CA ASP A 103 8.64 -10.97 -10.92
C ASP A 103 8.02 -11.89 -9.85
N MET A 104 8.82 -12.37 -8.88
CA MET A 104 8.29 -13.17 -7.77
C MET A 104 7.23 -12.40 -6.96
N PHE A 105 7.48 -11.13 -6.65
CA PHE A 105 6.52 -10.30 -5.91
C PHE A 105 5.25 -10.03 -6.74
N TRP A 106 5.40 -9.63 -8.00
CA TRP A 106 4.26 -9.30 -8.87
C TRP A 106 3.41 -10.52 -9.19
N ASN A 107 4.02 -11.69 -9.44
CA ASN A 107 3.31 -12.94 -9.65
C ASN A 107 2.52 -13.36 -8.40
N LEU A 108 3.11 -13.21 -7.21
CA LEU A 108 2.42 -13.52 -5.96
C LEU A 108 1.23 -12.58 -5.73
N LEU A 109 1.41 -11.28 -5.96
CA LEU A 109 0.33 -10.29 -5.86
C LEU A 109 -0.79 -10.58 -6.87
N ASP A 110 -0.43 -10.90 -8.12
CA ASP A 110 -1.35 -11.27 -9.20
C ASP A 110 -2.19 -12.50 -8.81
N GLU A 111 -1.52 -13.60 -8.40
CA GLU A 111 -2.15 -14.84 -7.95
C GLU A 111 -3.16 -14.57 -6.82
N LYS A 112 -2.74 -13.86 -5.77
CA LYS A 112 -3.60 -13.61 -4.60
C LYS A 112 -4.73 -12.63 -4.88
N THR A 113 -4.56 -11.74 -5.86
CA THR A 113 -5.65 -10.87 -6.31
C THR A 113 -6.67 -11.66 -7.13
N ALA A 114 -6.21 -12.55 -8.01
CA ALA A 114 -7.06 -13.40 -8.84
C ALA A 114 -7.90 -14.42 -8.03
N GLU A 115 -7.42 -14.82 -6.85
CA GLU A 115 -8.18 -15.67 -5.91
C GLU A 115 -9.43 -14.99 -5.31
N VAL A 116 -9.51 -13.66 -5.35
CA VAL A 116 -10.63 -12.93 -4.76
C VAL A 116 -11.88 -13.07 -5.64
N PRO A 117 -13.03 -13.48 -5.07
CA PRO A 117 -14.27 -13.58 -5.84
C PRO A 117 -14.68 -12.24 -6.47
N LEU A 118 -15.13 -12.29 -7.72
CA LEU A 118 -15.47 -11.10 -8.51
C LEU A 118 -16.52 -10.19 -7.85
N GLN A 119 -17.36 -10.68 -6.94
CA GLN A 119 -18.38 -9.88 -6.23
C GLN A 119 -17.84 -9.23 -4.94
N GLU A 120 -16.69 -9.68 -4.44
CA GLU A 120 -16.06 -9.16 -3.23
C GLU A 120 -15.23 -7.91 -3.55
N ALA A 121 -14.97 -7.07 -2.53
CA ALA A 121 -14.25 -5.81 -2.72
C ALA A 121 -12.74 -5.98 -2.57
N ILE A 122 -11.96 -5.34 -3.44
CA ILE A 122 -10.49 -5.35 -3.38
C ILE A 122 -9.96 -3.93 -3.17
N VAL A 123 -9.06 -3.80 -2.21
CA VAL A 123 -8.20 -2.63 -2.01
C VAL A 123 -6.77 -3.11 -1.87
N VAL A 124 -5.88 -2.59 -2.70
CA VAL A 124 -4.44 -2.81 -2.60
C VAL A 124 -3.79 -1.50 -2.24
N ALA A 125 -2.93 -1.49 -1.23
CA ALA A 125 -2.27 -0.27 -0.81
C ALA A 125 -0.85 -0.54 -0.29
N GLY A 126 0.03 0.41 -0.53
CA GLY A 126 1.40 0.39 -0.01
C GLY A 126 2.40 1.04 -0.96
N ASP A 127 3.67 0.85 -0.65
CA ASP A 127 4.79 1.35 -1.44
C ASP A 127 5.10 0.34 -2.55
N LEU A 128 4.75 0.72 -3.78
CA LEU A 128 4.94 -0.11 -4.96
C LEU A 128 6.26 0.21 -5.70
N ASN A 129 7.09 1.11 -5.17
CA ASN A 129 8.44 1.44 -5.66
C ASN A 129 8.54 1.80 -7.16
N GLY A 130 7.42 2.06 -7.83
CA GLY A 130 7.33 2.41 -9.25
C GLY A 130 6.72 3.78 -9.47
N HIS A 131 7.04 4.43 -10.60
CA HIS A 131 6.53 5.75 -10.95
C HIS A 131 5.53 5.60 -12.10
N VAL A 132 4.24 5.74 -11.82
CA VAL A 132 3.17 5.60 -12.83
C VAL A 132 3.10 6.79 -13.81
N GLY A 133 3.71 7.92 -13.44
CA GLY A 133 3.81 9.12 -14.25
C GLY A 133 2.65 10.11 -14.06
N ALA A 134 2.79 11.30 -14.62
CA ALA A 134 1.78 12.36 -14.51
C ALA A 134 0.50 12.07 -15.32
N THR A 135 0.65 11.45 -16.49
CA THR A 135 -0.40 11.28 -17.50
C THR A 135 -0.87 9.82 -17.59
N LYS A 136 -2.04 9.60 -18.21
CA LYS A 136 -2.62 8.26 -18.38
C LYS A 136 -1.87 7.42 -19.41
N ASP A 137 -1.50 8.02 -20.53
CA ASP A 137 -0.83 7.39 -21.66
C ASP A 137 -1.50 6.06 -22.09
N GLY A 138 -2.82 6.09 -22.23
CA GLY A 138 -3.62 4.92 -22.67
C GLY A 138 -4.19 4.04 -21.56
N TYR A 139 -3.65 4.11 -20.34
CA TYR A 139 -4.13 3.27 -19.24
C TYR A 139 -5.42 3.79 -18.61
N SER A 140 -6.45 2.94 -18.57
CA SER A 140 -7.78 3.27 -18.05
C SER A 140 -7.80 3.38 -16.52
N CYS A 141 -6.97 2.56 -15.86
CA CYS A 141 -6.76 2.52 -14.42
C CYS A 141 -6.18 3.82 -13.86
N HIS A 142 -5.46 4.61 -14.68
CA HIS A 142 -4.82 5.84 -14.28
C HIS A 142 -5.77 7.06 -14.37
N GLY A 143 -5.78 7.90 -13.34
CA GLY A 143 -6.68 9.05 -13.27
C GLY A 143 -6.25 10.30 -14.04
N GLY A 144 -4.97 10.38 -14.45
CA GLY A 144 -4.42 11.49 -15.24
C GLY A 144 -3.88 12.67 -14.42
N PHE A 145 -3.79 12.51 -13.09
CA PHE A 145 -3.25 13.48 -12.15
C PHE A 145 -2.19 12.83 -11.25
N GLY A 146 -1.29 12.04 -11.84
CA GLY A 146 -0.14 11.47 -11.13
C GLY A 146 1.02 12.48 -11.02
N TYR A 147 2.19 12.01 -10.58
CA TYR A 147 3.38 12.84 -10.45
C TYR A 147 4.61 12.21 -11.14
N GLY A 148 5.46 13.09 -11.70
CA GLY A 148 6.75 12.71 -12.27
C GLY A 148 6.68 11.98 -13.62
N SER A 149 7.83 11.50 -14.07
CA SER A 149 7.96 10.69 -15.29
C SER A 149 7.76 9.22 -14.98
N ARG A 150 7.12 8.50 -15.91
CA ARG A 150 6.91 7.06 -15.80
C ARG A 150 8.22 6.28 -15.88
N ASN A 151 8.34 5.19 -15.13
CA ASN A 151 9.44 4.23 -15.23
C ASN A 151 8.92 2.79 -15.45
N ALA A 152 9.81 1.85 -15.73
CA ALA A 152 9.45 0.44 -15.99
C ALA A 152 8.69 -0.22 -14.83
N ASP A 153 9.04 0.09 -13.57
CA ASP A 153 8.31 -0.44 -12.42
C ASP A 153 6.91 0.19 -12.29
N GLY A 154 6.73 1.42 -12.76
CA GLY A 154 5.44 2.08 -12.88
C GLY A 154 4.56 1.50 -13.98
N GLU A 155 5.14 1.06 -15.09
CA GLU A 155 4.41 0.30 -16.12
C GLU A 155 3.87 -1.02 -15.55
N ARG A 156 4.65 -1.73 -14.73
CA ARG A 156 4.16 -2.94 -14.02
C ARG A 156 2.96 -2.66 -13.13
N ILE A 157 2.97 -1.55 -12.38
CA ILE A 157 1.82 -1.13 -11.56
C ILE A 157 0.58 -0.91 -12.44
N LEU A 158 0.76 -0.24 -13.59
CA LEU A 158 -0.31 0.07 -14.52
C LEU A 158 -0.88 -1.20 -15.18
N GLU A 159 -0.01 -2.11 -15.63
CA GLU A 159 -0.38 -3.40 -16.22
C GLU A 159 -1.14 -4.28 -15.23
N TYR A 160 -0.63 -4.41 -14.00
CA TYR A 160 -1.32 -5.11 -12.92
C TYR A 160 -2.69 -4.48 -12.59
N ALA A 161 -2.76 -3.15 -12.51
CA ALA A 161 -4.02 -2.48 -12.21
C ALA A 161 -5.04 -2.68 -13.33
N ASP A 162 -4.63 -2.59 -14.60
CA ASP A 162 -5.53 -2.75 -15.73
C ASP A 162 -5.99 -4.22 -15.89
N SER A 163 -5.11 -5.20 -15.68
CA SER A 163 -5.45 -6.63 -15.75
C SER A 163 -6.50 -7.06 -14.71
N HIS A 164 -6.46 -6.47 -13.51
CA HIS A 164 -7.42 -6.72 -12.42
C HIS A 164 -8.58 -5.72 -12.37
N ASN A 165 -8.72 -4.84 -13.37
CA ASN A 165 -9.75 -3.80 -13.41
C ASN A 165 -9.76 -2.94 -12.13
N LEU A 166 -8.58 -2.58 -11.65
CA LEU A 166 -8.35 -1.70 -10.52
C LEU A 166 -8.09 -0.27 -11.01
N ALA A 167 -8.55 0.73 -10.27
CA ALA A 167 -8.26 2.13 -10.47
C ALA A 167 -7.23 2.61 -9.45
N ILE A 168 -6.19 3.29 -9.92
CA ILE A 168 -5.18 3.94 -9.07
C ILE A 168 -5.78 5.26 -8.57
N VAL A 169 -6.32 5.26 -7.35
CA VAL A 169 -7.14 6.40 -6.88
C VAL A 169 -6.31 7.62 -6.55
N ASN A 170 -5.03 7.45 -6.22
CA ASN A 170 -4.09 8.54 -5.94
C ASN A 170 -3.91 9.46 -7.15
N THR A 171 -4.12 8.97 -8.37
CA THR A 171 -3.91 9.73 -9.61
C THR A 171 -5.20 10.29 -10.19
N ARG A 172 -6.33 10.15 -9.50
CA ARG A 172 -7.66 10.63 -9.95
C ARG A 172 -8.02 12.03 -9.50
N PHE A 173 -7.43 12.47 -8.39
CA PHE A 173 -7.75 13.77 -7.83
C PHE A 173 -6.68 14.78 -8.23
N ARG A 174 -7.09 15.87 -8.86
CA ARG A 174 -6.17 16.97 -9.16
C ARG A 174 -5.69 17.60 -7.84
N LYS A 175 -4.40 17.50 -7.56
CA LYS A 175 -3.76 18.00 -6.34
C LYS A 175 -2.53 18.83 -6.67
N ARG A 176 -2.03 19.57 -5.67
CA ARG A 176 -0.70 20.18 -5.73
C ARG A 176 0.34 19.07 -5.63
N ASP A 177 1.47 19.22 -6.32
CA ASP A 177 2.57 18.25 -6.30
C ASP A 177 3.01 17.85 -4.89
N SER A 178 3.06 18.82 -3.95
CA SER A 178 3.40 18.58 -2.54
C SER A 178 2.45 17.62 -1.82
N HIS A 179 1.26 17.36 -2.36
CA HIS A 179 0.28 16.41 -1.83
C HIS A 179 0.24 15.09 -2.61
N LEU A 180 1.01 14.97 -3.70
CA LEU A 180 1.17 13.74 -4.49
C LEU A 180 2.48 13.03 -4.18
N ILE A 181 3.52 13.78 -3.81
CA ILE A 181 4.84 13.25 -3.44
C ILE A 181 4.70 12.46 -2.14
N THR A 182 5.21 11.22 -2.14
CA THR A 182 5.17 10.30 -1.00
C THR A 182 6.56 9.98 -0.46
N PHE A 183 7.62 10.28 -1.22
CA PHE A 183 9.00 10.05 -0.78
C PHE A 183 9.94 11.19 -1.19
N TYR A 184 10.89 11.49 -0.29
CA TYR A 184 11.90 12.53 -0.47
C TYR A 184 13.29 11.93 -0.25
N SER A 185 14.18 12.08 -1.23
CA SER A 185 15.60 11.71 -1.09
C SER A 185 16.49 12.83 -1.63
N GLY A 186 17.02 13.64 -0.71
CA GLY A 186 17.69 14.89 -1.06
C GLY A 186 16.73 15.84 -1.78
N GLU A 187 17.06 16.22 -3.01
CA GLU A 187 16.19 17.04 -3.87
C GLU A 187 15.19 16.22 -4.68
N ASN A 188 15.34 14.88 -4.71
CA ASN A 188 14.44 14.01 -5.44
C ASN A 188 13.10 13.88 -4.71
N ARG A 189 12.04 13.95 -5.48
CA ARG A 189 10.65 13.86 -5.03
C ARG A 189 9.98 12.80 -5.88
N THR A 190 9.34 11.82 -5.27
CA THR A 190 8.70 10.71 -6.00
C THR A 190 7.33 10.38 -5.41
N GLN A 191 6.49 9.78 -6.24
CA GLN A 191 5.21 9.20 -5.85
C GLN A 191 5.34 7.69 -6.05
N ILE A 192 5.44 6.95 -4.94
CA ILE A 192 5.66 5.50 -4.92
C ILE A 192 4.62 4.75 -4.08
N ASP A 193 3.90 5.46 -3.21
CA ASP A 193 2.80 4.92 -2.43
C ASP A 193 1.48 5.08 -3.18
N PHE A 194 0.79 3.96 -3.43
CA PHE A 194 -0.46 3.95 -4.17
C PHE A 194 -1.55 3.20 -3.42
N VAL A 195 -2.78 3.62 -3.68
CA VAL A 195 -4.00 2.91 -3.33
C VAL A 195 -4.71 2.56 -4.63
N LEU A 196 -5.00 1.28 -4.79
CA LEU A 196 -5.73 0.71 -5.91
C LEU A 196 -7.03 0.14 -5.37
N VAL A 197 -8.13 0.43 -6.04
CA VAL A 197 -9.47 -0.09 -5.70
C VAL A 197 -10.13 -0.61 -6.95
N MET A 198 -11.07 -1.54 -6.86
CA MET A 198 -11.80 -1.97 -8.04
C MET A 198 -12.45 -0.79 -8.76
N HIS A 199 -12.40 -0.80 -10.10
CA HIS A 199 -12.93 0.26 -10.93
C HIS A 199 -14.43 0.52 -10.68
N ARG A 200 -15.22 -0.50 -10.34
CA ARG A 200 -16.64 -0.31 -9.98
C ARG A 200 -16.84 0.45 -8.65
N ASP A 201 -15.90 0.34 -7.72
CA ASP A 201 -16.00 0.90 -6.37
C ASP A 201 -15.29 2.26 -6.25
N GLN A 202 -14.60 2.71 -7.30
CA GLN A 202 -13.84 3.95 -7.32
C GLN A 202 -14.66 5.20 -6.96
N GLY A 203 -15.97 5.19 -7.24
CA GLY A 203 -16.88 6.30 -6.88
C GLY A 203 -17.12 6.44 -5.38
N LEU A 204 -16.77 5.42 -4.58
CA LEU A 204 -16.83 5.45 -3.12
C LEU A 204 -15.62 6.19 -2.51
N VAL A 205 -14.53 6.31 -3.27
CA VAL A 205 -13.34 7.06 -2.86
C VAL A 205 -13.59 8.54 -3.13
N THR A 206 -13.60 9.32 -2.06
CA THR A 206 -13.86 10.77 -2.12
C THR A 206 -12.57 11.59 -2.11
N ASP A 207 -11.49 11.01 -1.61
CA ASP A 207 -10.15 11.62 -1.59
C ASP A 207 -9.09 10.54 -1.31
N ALA A 208 -7.86 10.76 -1.78
CA ALA A 208 -6.69 9.92 -1.51
C ALA A 208 -5.51 10.81 -1.11
N LYS A 209 -5.26 10.98 0.20
CA LYS A 209 -4.24 11.91 0.71
C LYS A 209 -2.98 11.19 1.16
N THR A 210 -1.83 11.72 0.76
CA THR A 210 -0.56 11.45 1.43
C THR A 210 -0.49 12.27 2.71
N VAL A 211 -0.17 11.64 3.83
CA VAL A 211 0.04 12.32 5.12
C VAL A 211 1.54 12.31 5.40
N PRO A 212 2.27 13.41 5.18
CA PRO A 212 3.70 13.45 5.45
C PRO A 212 3.96 13.29 6.95
N TYR A 213 4.85 12.38 7.34
CA TYR A 213 5.29 12.28 8.73
C TYR A 213 6.06 13.55 9.12
N LYS A 214 5.76 14.12 10.30
CA LYS A 214 6.50 15.30 10.77
C LYS A 214 7.93 14.89 11.13
N ARG A 215 8.87 15.59 10.50
CA ARG A 215 10.34 15.51 10.54
C ARG A 215 10.96 15.71 11.95
N SER A 216 10.53 14.95 12.97
CA SER A 216 11.10 15.02 14.33
C SER A 216 12.02 13.85 14.68
N GLN A 217 12.27 12.90 13.77
CA GLN A 217 13.28 11.87 13.93
C GLN A 217 14.09 11.72 12.63
N PRO A 218 15.43 11.69 12.70
CA PRO A 218 16.29 11.87 11.52
C PRO A 218 16.41 10.66 10.57
N ASN A 219 15.67 9.56 10.75
CA ASN A 219 15.89 8.30 10.00
C ASN A 219 14.61 7.62 9.47
N ILE A 220 13.52 8.35 9.20
CA ILE A 220 12.31 7.77 8.60
C ILE A 220 11.88 8.64 7.40
N ASP A 221 11.90 8.05 6.21
CA ASP A 221 11.69 8.74 4.92
C ASP A 221 10.24 8.67 4.38
N HIS A 222 9.30 8.11 5.16
CA HIS A 222 7.86 7.98 4.83
C HIS A 222 6.97 8.63 5.91
#